data_AF-F3GRN7-F1
#
_entry.id   AF-F3GRN7-F1
#
_cell.length_a   1.000
_cell.length_b   1.000
_cell.length_c   1.000
_cell.angle_alpha   90.00
_cell.angle_beta   90.00
_cell.angle_gamma   90.00
#
_symmetry.space_group_name_H-M   'P 1'
#
loop_
_entity.id
_entity.type
_entity.pdbx_description
1 polymer ?
#
loop_
_entity_poly.entity_id
_entity_poly.type
_entity_poly.pdbx_seq_one_letter_code
_entity_poly.pdbx_strand_id
1 'polypeptide(L)' 'VVTAQAGRNSVRVLHWEAGKPGAIANDQVRYSLGDHLGS' A
#
# COMPACT_ATOMS: atom_id res chain seq x y z
N VAL A 1 -5.55 4.50 5.69
CA VAL A 1 -4.70 4.11 4.54
C VAL A 1 -4.28 5.36 3.82
N VAL A 2 -2.99 5.52 3.53
CA VAL A 2 -2.45 6.63 2.72
C VAL A 2 -2.04 6.08 1.36
N THR A 3 -2.31 6.81 0.26
CA THR A 3 -1.95 6.40 -1.10
C THR A 3 -1.21 7.53 -1.83
N ALA A 4 -0.18 7.15 -2.60
CA ALA A 4 0.54 8.03 -3.50
C ALA A 4 0.65 7.37 -4.88
N GLN A 5 0.54 8.15 -5.95
CA GLN A 5 0.60 7.68 -7.33
C GLN A 5 1.86 8.23 -8.01
N ALA A 6 2.53 7.37 -8.77
CA ALA A 6 3.69 7.70 -9.58
C ALA A 6 3.51 7.07 -10.98
N GLY A 7 2.81 7.79 -11.86
CA GLY A 7 2.41 7.27 -13.16
C GLY A 7 1.42 6.11 -13.02
N ARG A 8 1.77 4.94 -13.55
CA ARG A 8 0.98 3.69 -13.44
C ARG A 8 1.25 2.92 -12.14
N ASN A 9 2.20 3.38 -11.34
CA ASN A 9 2.58 2.72 -10.10
C ASN A 9 1.94 3.42 -8.91
N SER A 10 1.70 2.66 -7.85
CA SER A 10 1.18 3.22 -6.61
C SER A 10 1.94 2.74 -5.38
N VAL A 11 1.95 3.59 -4.37
CA VAL A 11 2.43 3.26 -3.03
C VAL A 11 1.26 3.44 -2.08
N ARG A 12 1.03 2.47 -1.19
CA ARG A 12 0.05 2.59 -0.11
C ARG A 12 0.67 2.25 1.23
N VAL A 13 0.22 2.94 2.27
CA VAL A 13 0.58 2.66 3.66
C VAL A 13 -0.64 2.19 4.43
N LEU A 14 -0.50 1.03 5.06
CA LEU A 14 -1.50 0.50 5.99
C LEU A 14 -1.12 0.91 7.41
N HIS A 15 -1.84 1.90 7.93
CA HIS A 15 -1.74 2.37 9.31
C HIS A 15 -2.97 1.91 10.08
N TRP A 16 -2.76 1.27 11.23
CA TRP A 16 -3.79 0.91 12.19
C TRP A 16 -3.59 1.70 13.48
N GLU A 17 -4.64 2.37 13.91
CA GLU A 17 -4.72 3.01 15.23
C GLU A 17 -5.02 1.98 16.33
N ALA A 18 -5.85 0.97 16.02
CA ALA A 18 -6.15 -0.17 16.87
C ALA A 18 -6.46 -1.43 16.03
N GLY A 19 -6.42 -2.62 16.65
CA GLY A 19 -6.87 -3.87 16.02
C GLY A 19 -5.98 -4.39 14.87
N LYS A 20 -4.69 -4.03 14.86
CA LYS A 20 -3.75 -4.50 13.84
C LYS A 20 -3.64 -6.04 13.83
N PRO A 21 -3.70 -6.71 12.66
CA PRO A 21 -3.40 -8.14 12.57
C PRO A 21 -1.99 -8.48 13.05
N GLY A 22 -1.82 -9.63 13.73
CA GLY A 22 -0.53 -10.03 14.30
C GLY A 22 0.58 -10.24 13.25
N ALA A 23 0.22 -10.74 12.06
CA ALA A 23 1.15 -11.10 11.00
C ALA A 23 1.64 -9.92 10.14
N ILE A 24 1.12 -8.71 10.35
CA ILE A 24 1.40 -7.54 9.48
C ILE A 24 1.99 -6.42 10.33
N ALA A 25 3.12 -5.85 9.94
CA ALA A 25 3.70 -4.68 10.62
C ALA A 25 2.74 -3.47 10.56
N ASN A 26 2.75 -2.60 11.58
CA ASN A 26 2.07 -1.31 11.44
C ASN A 26 2.83 -0.46 10.42
N ASP A 27 2.15 0.51 9.83
CA ASP A 27 2.72 1.40 8.81
C ASP A 27 3.33 0.64 7.63
N GLN A 28 2.77 -0.53 7.30
CA GLN A 28 3.27 -1.37 6.22
C GLN A 28 3.14 -0.62 4.88
N VAL A 29 4.28 -0.40 4.23
CA VAL A 29 4.36 0.14 2.88
C VAL A 29 4.16 -0.99 1.86
N ARG A 30 3.30 -0.77 0.88
CA ARG A 30 3.08 -1.69 -0.24
C ARG A 30 3.20 -0.96 -1.57
N TYR A 31 3.93 -1.57 -2.48
CA TYR A 31 4.14 -1.07 -3.85
C TYR A 31 3.24 -1.86 -4.81
N SER A 32 2.63 -1.16 -5.75
CA SER A 32 1.96 -1.75 -6.92
C SER A 32 2.67 -1.24 -8.16
N LEU A 33 3.11 -2.16 -9.00
CA LEU A 33 3.75 -1.86 -10.28
C LEU A 33 2.75 -2.15 -11.38
N GLY A 34 2.38 -1.09 -12.10
CA GLY A 34 1.41 -1.11 -13.19
C GLY A 34 1.98 -1.78 -14.43
N ASP A 35 1.26 -2.73 -15.01
CA ASP A 35 1.60 -3.29 -16.32
C ASP A 35 1.07 -2.43 -17.50
N HIS A 36 1.25 -2.91 -18.73
CA HIS A 36 0.79 -2.23 -19.94
C HIS A 36 -0.74 -2.23 -20.12
N LEU A 37 -1.47 -3.10 -19.42
CA LEU A 37 -2.92 -3.20 -19.43
C LEU A 37 -3.57 -2.49 -18.22
N GLY A 38 -2.75 -2.05 -17.26
CA GLY A 38 -3.17 -1.28 -16.09
C GLY A 38 -3.37 -2.10 -14.81
N SER A 39 -2.81 -3.31 -14.71
CA SER A 39 -2.80 -4.10 -13.46
C SER A 39 -1.75 -3.64 -12.48
#